data_AF-A0A8H7LBZ1-F1
#
_entry.id   AF-A0A8H7LBZ1-F1
#
_cell.length_a   1.000
_cell.length_b   1.000
_cell.length_c   1.000
_cell.angle_alpha   90.00
_cell.angle_beta   90.00
_cell.angle_gamma   90.00
#
_symmetry.space_group_name_H-M   'P 1'
#
loop_
_entity.id
_entity.type
_entity.pdbx_description
1 polymer ?
#
loop_
_entity_poly.entity_id
_entity_poly.type
_entity_poly.pdbx_seq_one_letter_code
_entity_poly.pdbx_strand_id
1 'polypeptide(L)'
;MNLLFFIPFLSLACAYDTLRPGAMYISKLVGIPSHQGLEAEETRVLASRKRTSFHYDANGSLKLADEDKYLSITEEGKLVLASVPHFGFELKAIDGLTTMRSMNYNGTNLFELCGDNLVGFRSKCEGAERAVITFEDILS
;
A
#
# COMPACT_ATOMS: atom_id res chain seq x y z
N MET A 1 27.97 -1.14 -54.13
CA MET A 1 26.56 -0.84 -54.45
C MET A 1 25.75 -1.13 -53.20
N ASN A 2 25.16 -0.08 -52.64
CA ASN A 2 24.44 -0.07 -51.36
C ASN A 2 23.23 -1.00 -51.39
N LEU A 3 23.03 -1.79 -50.33
CA LEU A 3 21.69 -2.16 -49.89
C LEU A 3 21.60 -1.91 -48.38
N LEU A 4 21.18 -0.70 -48.06
CA LEU A 4 20.93 -0.19 -46.73
C LEU A 4 19.46 -0.45 -46.36
N PHE A 5 19.25 -0.68 -45.06
CA PHE A 5 18.01 -0.55 -44.30
C PHE A 5 16.89 -1.59 -44.52
N PHE A 6 16.95 -2.66 -43.74
CA PHE A 6 15.72 -3.18 -43.11
C PHE A 6 15.68 -2.70 -41.66
N ILE A 7 14.66 -1.89 -41.39
CA ILE A 7 14.37 -1.15 -40.18
C ILE A 7 14.20 -2.15 -39.01
N PRO A 8 14.93 -2.02 -37.89
CA PRO A 8 14.53 -2.71 -36.67
C PRO A 8 13.26 -2.03 -36.18
N PHE A 9 12.11 -2.70 -36.34
CA PHE A 9 10.91 -2.39 -35.58
C PHE A 9 11.19 -2.69 -34.11
N LEU A 10 11.84 -1.75 -33.42
CA LEU A 10 11.93 -1.74 -31.97
C LEU A 10 10.50 -1.48 -31.46
N SER A 11 9.78 -2.55 -31.13
CA SER A 11 8.51 -2.45 -30.43
C SER A 11 8.77 -1.83 -29.05
N LEU A 12 8.46 -0.53 -28.91
CA LEU A 12 8.22 0.07 -27.60
C LEU A 12 6.97 -0.62 -27.03
N ALA A 13 7.18 -1.68 -26.26
CA ALA A 13 6.15 -2.17 -25.37
C ALA A 13 6.02 -1.14 -24.25
N CYS A 14 5.05 -0.22 -24.39
CA CYS A 14 4.63 0.60 -23.27
C CYS A 14 4.02 -0.34 -22.23
N ALA A 15 4.81 -0.73 -21.23
CA ALA A 15 4.26 -1.26 -20.00
C ALA A 15 3.48 -0.11 -19.37
N TYR A 16 2.16 -0.10 -19.58
CA TYR A 16 1.30 0.84 -18.89
C TYR A 16 1.22 0.36 -17.44
N ASP A 17 1.80 1.12 -16.52
CA ASP A 17 1.64 0.84 -15.10
C ASP A 17 0.16 1.01 -14.73
N THR A 18 -0.54 -0.11 -14.56
CA THR A 18 -1.93 -0.09 -14.12
C THR A 18 -1.96 0.29 -12.65
N LEU A 19 -2.11 1.58 -12.38
CA LEU A 19 -2.38 2.09 -11.05
C LEU A 19 -3.77 1.59 -10.60
N ARG A 20 -3.82 0.92 -9.45
CA ARG A 20 -5.07 0.44 -8.86
C ARG A 20 -5.49 1.40 -7.74
N PRO A 21 -6.53 2.23 -7.93
CA PRO A 21 -7.04 3.10 -6.88
C PRO A 21 -7.79 2.29 -5.82
N GLY A 22 -7.63 2.67 -4.56
CA GLY A 22 -8.38 2.08 -3.46
C GLY A 22 -8.09 2.76 -2.14
N ALA A 23 -8.73 2.27 -1.08
CA ALA A 23 -8.59 2.81 0.26
C ALA A 23 -8.14 1.73 1.23
N MET A 24 -7.35 2.12 2.24
CA MET A 24 -6.87 1.20 3.26
C MET A 24 -7.61 1.35 4.58
N TYR A 25 -7.81 0.23 5.26
CA TYR A 25 -8.40 0.19 6.61
C TYR A 25 -7.90 -1.04 7.38
N ILE A 26 -7.93 -0.96 8.71
CA ILE A 26 -7.69 -2.08 9.62
C ILE A 26 -8.95 -2.95 9.64
N SER A 27 -8.87 -4.14 9.05
CA SER A 27 -9.97 -5.10 8.95
C SER A 27 -10.03 -6.08 10.12
N LYS A 28 -8.91 -6.28 10.83
CA LYS A 28 -8.85 -7.06 12.07
C LYS A 28 -7.92 -6.42 13.07
N LEU A 29 -8.32 -6.41 14.34
CA LEU A 29 -7.52 -5.97 15.48
C LEU A 29 -7.56 -7.07 16.55
N VAL A 30 -6.39 -7.59 16.93
CA VAL A 30 -6.25 -8.76 17.84
C VAL A 30 -7.08 -9.96 17.35
N GLY A 31 -7.20 -10.13 16.03
CA GLY A 31 -7.98 -11.20 15.40
C GLY A 31 -9.50 -10.96 15.35
N ILE A 32 -10.00 -9.90 15.99
CA ILE A 32 -11.41 -9.51 15.97
C ILE A 32 -11.67 -8.61 14.76
N PRO A 33 -12.75 -8.81 13.99
CA PRO A 33 -13.11 -7.91 12.90
C PRO A 33 -13.17 -6.45 13.35
N SER A 34 -12.55 -5.58 12.57
CA SER A 34 -12.53 -4.13 12.78
C SER A 34 -12.76 -3.41 11.45
N HIS A 35 -13.02 -2.11 11.52
CA HIS A 35 -13.29 -1.30 10.34
C HIS A 35 -12.81 0.13 10.53
N GLN A 36 -11.55 0.27 10.99
CA GLN A 36 -10.93 1.57 11.23
C GLN A 36 -10.17 1.97 9.97
N GLY A 37 -10.52 3.11 9.37
CA GLY A 37 -9.82 3.61 8.20
C GLY A 37 -8.37 3.99 8.53
N LEU A 38 -7.51 4.03 7.51
CA LEU A 38 -6.18 4.60 7.63
C LEU A 38 -6.20 6.00 7.05
N GLU A 39 -5.85 6.97 7.89
CA GLU A 39 -5.71 8.38 7.53
C GLU A 39 -4.23 8.71 7.41
N ALA A 40 -3.89 9.34 6.29
CA ALA A 40 -2.62 10.03 6.11
C ALA A 40 -2.74 11.46 6.65
N GLU A 41 -1.93 11.80 7.65
CA GLU A 41 -1.84 13.14 8.21
C GLU A 41 -0.38 13.61 8.16
N GLU A 42 -0.11 14.66 7.37
CA GLU A 42 1.22 15.21 7.09
C GLU A 42 2.20 14.18 6.47
N THR A 43 2.85 13.40 7.35
CA THR A 43 3.85 12.37 7.05
C THR A 43 3.55 11.07 7.79
N ARG A 44 2.50 11.02 8.60
CA ARG A 44 2.15 9.90 9.47
C ARG A 44 0.93 9.16 8.92
N VAL A 45 0.87 7.87 9.21
CA VAL A 45 -0.31 7.04 8.93
C VAL A 45 -0.90 6.54 10.23
N LEU A 46 -2.15 6.90 10.48
CA LEU A 46 -2.84 6.62 11.74
C LEU A 46 -4.20 5.94 11.49
N ALA A 47 -4.64 5.15 12.45
CA ALA A 47 -5.98 4.60 12.46
C ALA A 47 -6.99 5.71 12.81
N SER A 48 -8.02 5.85 11.99
CA SER A 48 -9.03 6.90 12.15
C SER A 48 -10.39 6.45 11.57
N ARG A 49 -11.39 7.33 11.63
CA ARG A 49 -12.68 7.10 10.95
C ARG A 49 -12.64 7.48 9.47
N LYS A 50 -11.64 8.26 9.05
CA LYS A 50 -11.44 8.66 7.67
C LYS A 50 -10.63 7.59 6.95
N ARG A 51 -10.75 7.58 5.63
CA ARG A 51 -9.97 6.72 4.76
C ARG A 51 -9.24 7.58 3.75
N THR A 52 -7.95 7.34 3.64
CA THR A 52 -7.13 7.92 2.60
C THR A 52 -7.07 6.98 1.40
N SER A 53 -7.18 7.56 0.21
CA SER A 53 -7.06 6.85 -1.06
C SER A 53 -5.60 6.72 -1.48
N PHE A 54 -5.24 5.56 -1.99
CA PHE A 54 -3.93 5.23 -2.52
C PHE A 54 -4.05 4.61 -3.91
N HIS A 55 -3.01 4.80 -4.71
CA HIS A 55 -2.77 4.09 -5.95
C HIS A 55 -1.71 3.03 -5.71
N TYR A 56 -2.08 1.76 -5.88
CA TYR A 56 -1.14 0.66 -5.86
C TYR A 56 -0.55 0.45 -7.26
N ASP A 57 0.78 0.47 -7.33
CA ASP A 57 1.57 0.23 -8.54
C ASP A 57 1.91 -1.26 -8.71
N ALA A 58 2.11 -1.72 -9.95
CA ALA A 58 2.46 -3.10 -10.26
C ALA A 58 3.80 -3.55 -9.63
N ASN A 59 4.70 -2.61 -9.36
CA ASN A 59 6.00 -2.83 -8.72
C ASN A 59 5.89 -2.93 -7.18
N GLY A 60 4.70 -2.78 -6.60
CA GLY A 60 4.49 -2.95 -5.16
C GLY A 60 4.74 -1.70 -4.33
N SER A 61 4.53 -0.51 -4.91
CA SER A 61 4.50 0.75 -4.17
C SER A 61 3.08 1.28 -4.03
N LEU A 62 2.79 1.97 -2.92
CA LEU A 62 1.49 2.60 -2.64
C LEU A 62 1.66 4.11 -2.64
N LYS A 63 1.18 4.79 -3.67
CA LYS A 63 1.21 6.26 -3.77
C LYS A 63 -0.07 6.87 -3.19
N LEU A 64 0.04 7.94 -2.42
CA LEU A 64 -1.11 8.73 -1.98
C LEU A 64 -1.82 9.35 -3.20
N ALA A 65 -3.14 9.27 -3.29
CA ALA A 65 -3.86 9.62 -4.52
C ALA A 65 -3.66 11.10 -4.95
N ASP A 66 -3.70 12.03 -4.00
CA ASP A 66 -3.70 13.47 -4.26
C ASP A 66 -2.32 14.13 -4.10
N GLU A 67 -1.28 13.35 -3.77
CA GLU A 67 0.06 13.87 -3.47
C GLU A 67 1.17 13.02 -4.11
N ASP A 68 2.32 13.63 -4.39
CA ASP A 68 3.52 12.89 -4.81
C ASP A 68 4.26 12.30 -3.61
N LYS A 69 3.53 11.54 -2.80
CA LYS A 69 4.04 10.84 -1.62
C LYS A 69 3.66 9.37 -1.66
N TYR A 70 4.50 8.54 -1.07
CA TYR A 70 4.39 7.08 -1.07
C TYR A 70 4.34 6.57 0.36
N LEU A 71 3.52 5.56 0.60
CA LEU A 71 3.57 4.80 1.82
C LEU A 71 4.95 4.18 1.97
N SER A 72 5.53 4.31 3.15
CA SER A 72 6.87 3.83 3.48
C SER A 72 6.89 3.33 4.92
N ILE A 73 7.93 2.60 5.28
CA ILE A 73 8.17 2.12 6.65
C ILE A 73 9.54 2.66 7.10
N THR A 74 9.57 3.33 8.25
CA THR A 74 10.83 3.85 8.83
C THR A 74 11.70 2.72 9.36
N GLU A 75 12.95 3.03 9.73
CA GLU A 75 13.85 2.05 10.36
C GLU A 75 13.30 1.52 11.68
N GLU A 76 12.53 2.33 12.41
CA GLU A 76 11.81 1.96 13.63
C GLU A 76 10.50 1.22 13.34
N GLY A 77 10.20 0.92 12.08
CA GLY A 77 9.01 0.17 11.69
C GLY A 77 7.72 0.98 11.64
N LYS A 78 7.76 2.31 11.64
CA LYS A 78 6.51 3.13 11.59
C LYS A 78 6.05 3.33 10.15
N LEU A 79 4.75 3.22 9.90
CA LEU A 79 4.19 3.57 8.59
C LEU A 79 4.11 5.10 8.46
N VAL A 80 4.71 5.61 7.40
CA VAL A 80 4.84 7.04 7.10
C VAL A 80 4.63 7.31 5.62
N LEU A 81 4.55 8.59 5.26
CA LEU A 81 4.61 9.04 3.88
C LEU A 81 6.00 9.59 3.56
N ALA A 82 6.57 9.17 2.44
CA ALA A 82 7.87 9.59 1.94
C ALA A 82 7.77 10.12 0.50
N SER A 83 8.74 10.91 0.05
CA SER A 83 8.80 11.44 -1.32
C SER A 83 9.30 10.43 -2.36
N VAL A 84 9.84 9.30 -1.92
CA VAL A 84 10.41 8.27 -2.80
C VAL A 84 9.56 7.00 -2.68
N PRO A 85 9.29 6.28 -3.80
CA PRO A 85 8.62 4.99 -3.77
C PRO A 85 9.30 4.01 -2.82
N HIS A 86 8.50 3.39 -1.96
CA HIS A 86 8.93 2.28 -1.11
C HIS A 86 8.31 0.99 -1.64
N PHE A 87 9.13 -0.05 -1.77
CA PHE A 87 8.73 -1.34 -2.34
C PHE A 87 8.66 -2.44 -1.27
N GLY A 88 8.08 -3.58 -1.63
CA GLY A 88 7.88 -4.71 -0.72
C GLY A 88 6.46 -4.79 -0.17
N PHE A 89 5.59 -3.84 -0.53
CA PHE A 89 4.15 -3.99 -0.34
C PHE A 89 3.59 -4.91 -1.42
N GLU A 90 2.71 -5.82 -1.01
CA GLU A 90 1.98 -6.72 -1.90
C GLU A 90 0.50 -6.69 -1.53
N LEU A 91 -0.38 -6.66 -2.53
CA LEU A 91 -1.82 -6.83 -2.31
C LEU A 91 -2.23 -8.24 -2.70
N LYS A 92 -2.63 -9.05 -1.72
CA LYS A 92 -3.10 -10.43 -1.94
C LYS A 92 -4.61 -10.50 -1.90
N ALA A 93 -5.22 -11.12 -2.90
CA ALA A 93 -6.66 -11.35 -2.92
C ALA A 93 -7.10 -12.08 -1.64
N ILE A 94 -8.25 -11.69 -1.10
CA ILE A 94 -8.90 -12.39 0.00
C ILE A 94 -9.93 -13.34 -0.61
N ASP A 95 -9.87 -14.62 -0.25
CA ASP A 95 -10.76 -15.64 -0.82
C ASP A 95 -12.23 -15.25 -0.66
N GLY A 96 -12.97 -15.29 -1.77
CA GLY A 96 -14.39 -14.93 -1.82
C GLY A 96 -14.68 -13.43 -1.90
N LEU A 97 -13.67 -12.55 -1.90
CA LEU A 97 -13.85 -11.09 -1.97
C LEU A 97 -13.07 -10.51 -3.16
N THR A 98 -13.77 -10.08 -4.20
CA THR A 98 -13.15 -9.64 -5.47
C THR A 98 -12.50 -8.26 -5.40
N THR A 99 -13.02 -7.38 -4.56
CA THR A 99 -12.56 -5.98 -4.40
C THR A 99 -11.64 -5.78 -3.20
N MET A 100 -11.48 -6.80 -2.34
CA MET A 100 -10.71 -6.69 -1.11
C MET A 100 -9.41 -7.49 -1.19
N ARG A 101 -8.33 -6.85 -0.77
CA ARG A 101 -7.00 -7.45 -0.73
C ARG A 101 -6.38 -7.26 0.64
N SER A 102 -5.75 -8.30 1.16
CA SER A 102 -4.88 -8.19 2.32
C SER A 102 -3.62 -7.45 1.88
N MET A 103 -3.27 -6.38 2.58
CA MET A 103 -1.98 -5.75 2.42
C MET A 103 -0.93 -6.60 3.13
N ASN A 104 0.16 -6.87 2.43
CA ASN A 104 1.32 -7.56 2.95
C ASN A 104 2.53 -6.64 2.80
N TYR A 105 3.48 -6.76 3.72
CA TYR A 105 4.79 -6.14 3.59
C TYR A 105 5.86 -7.21 3.88
N ASN A 106 6.79 -7.40 2.94
CA ASN A 106 7.84 -8.42 3.01
C ASN A 106 7.31 -9.82 3.41
N GLY A 107 6.23 -10.24 2.74
CA GLY A 107 5.67 -11.59 2.87
C GLY A 107 4.67 -11.80 4.01
N THR A 108 4.48 -10.84 4.93
CA THR A 108 3.52 -10.97 6.04
C THR A 108 2.45 -9.86 5.99
N ASN A 109 1.25 -10.15 6.49
CA ASN A 109 0.15 -9.19 6.59
C ASN A 109 -0.10 -8.69 8.01
N LEU A 110 0.86 -8.93 8.91
CA LEU A 110 0.75 -8.56 10.31
C LEU A 110 1.39 -7.19 10.54
N PHE A 111 0.53 -6.21 10.78
CA PHE A 111 0.88 -4.87 11.20
C PHE A 111 0.57 -4.70 12.69
N GLU A 112 0.90 -3.53 13.22
CA GLU A 112 0.69 -3.14 14.60
C GLU A 112 -0.09 -1.83 14.65
N LEU A 113 -1.10 -1.76 15.51
CA LEU A 113 -1.71 -0.52 15.93
C LEU A 113 -1.13 -0.13 17.28
N CYS A 114 -0.47 1.02 17.34
CA CYS A 114 0.16 1.52 18.55
C CYS A 114 -0.84 2.28 19.43
N GLY A 115 -0.50 2.49 20.72
CA GLY A 115 -1.36 3.22 21.65
C GLY A 115 -1.61 4.69 21.28
N ASP A 116 -0.80 5.26 20.40
CA ASP A 116 -0.94 6.60 19.82
C ASP A 116 -1.71 6.61 18.48
N ASN A 117 -2.37 5.50 18.14
CA ASN A 117 -3.06 5.23 16.88
C ASN A 117 -2.16 5.19 15.63
N LEU A 118 -0.84 5.32 15.77
CA LEU A 118 0.06 5.13 14.63
C LEU A 118 0.07 3.66 14.23
N VAL A 119 0.21 3.44 12.92
CA VAL A 119 0.36 2.10 12.37
C VAL A 119 1.84 1.78 12.21
N GLY A 120 2.22 0.56 12.60
CA GLY A 120 3.57 0.07 12.53
C GLY A 120 3.68 -1.31 11.89
N PHE A 121 4.91 -1.69 11.62
CA PHE A 121 5.34 -2.99 11.16
C PHE A 121 6.59 -3.39 11.94
N ARG A 122 6.44 -4.33 12.88
CA ARG A 122 7.51 -4.72 13.82
C ARG A 122 8.12 -3.53 14.56
N SER A 123 7.28 -2.54 14.88
CA SER A 123 7.65 -1.21 15.37
C SER A 123 7.99 -1.16 16.86
N LYS A 124 7.84 -2.29 17.58
CA LYS A 124 8.08 -2.43 19.03
C LYS A 124 7.40 -1.35 19.88
N CYS A 125 6.30 -0.77 19.39
CA CYS A 125 5.63 0.29 20.11
C CYS A 125 4.96 -0.24 21.37
N GLU A 126 4.93 0.59 22.41
CA GLU A 126 4.25 0.24 23.65
C GLU A 126 2.75 0.07 23.39
N GLY A 127 2.18 -1.00 23.93
CA GLY A 127 0.76 -1.34 23.73
C GLY A 127 0.40 -1.74 22.31
N ALA A 128 1.37 -2.15 21.47
CA ALA A 128 1.11 -2.60 20.10
C ALA A 128 0.09 -3.74 20.04
N GLU A 129 -1.02 -3.52 19.34
CA GLU A 129 -2.00 -4.54 19.02
C GLU A 129 -1.84 -5.03 17.59
N ARG A 130 -1.97 -6.35 17.40
CA ARG A 130 -1.86 -6.97 16.07
C ARG A 130 -2.99 -6.52 15.15
N ALA A 131 -2.65 -5.95 14.02
CA ALA A 131 -3.58 -5.43 13.02
C ALA A 131 -3.41 -6.15 11.68
N VAL A 132 -4.51 -6.34 10.96
CA VAL A 132 -4.52 -6.71 9.54
C VAL A 132 -5.07 -5.55 8.75
N ILE A 133 -4.34 -5.11 7.74
CA ILE A 133 -4.73 -4.01 6.86
C ILE A 133 -5.29 -4.59 5.58
N THR A 134 -6.45 -4.09 5.17
CA THR A 134 -7.12 -4.44 3.92
C THR A 134 -7.14 -3.22 3.02
N PHE A 135 -6.85 -3.47 1.75
CA PHE A 135 -7.03 -2.55 0.63
C PHE A 135 -8.33 -2.89 -0.07
N GLU A 136 -9.23 -1.93 -0.19
CA GLU A 136 -10.48 -2.03 -0.90
C GLU A 136 -10.40 -1.22 -2.20
N ASP A 137 -10.58 -1.90 -3.32
CA ASP A 137 -10.58 -1.27 -4.64
C ASP A 137 -11.73 -0.28 -4.77
N ILE A 138 -11.41 0.91 -5.27
CA ILE A 138 -12.43 1.83 -5.76
C ILE A 138 -12.63 1.48 -7.23
N LEU A 139 -13.75 0.83 -7.54
CA LEU A 139 -14.14 0.58 -8.92
C LEU A 139 -14.46 1.93 -9.57
N SER A 140 -13.62 2.32 -10.53
CA SER A 140 -13.84 3.46 -11.43
C SER A 140 -14.50 2.99 -12.74
#